data_AF-A0A132NIW1-F1
#
_entry.id   AF-A0A132NIW1-F1
#
_cell.length_a   1.000
_cell.length_b   1.000
_cell.length_c   1.000
_cell.angle_alpha   90.00
_cell.angle_beta   90.00
_cell.angle_gamma   90.00
#
_symmetry.space_group_name_H-M   'P 1'
#
loop_
_entity.id
_entity.type
_entity.pdbx_description
1 polymer ?
#
loop_
_entity_poly.entity_id
_entity_poly.type
_entity_poly.pdbx_seq_one_letter_code
_entity_poly.pdbx_strand_id
1 'polypeptide(L)' 'AVLPWVQVHTADRPEPRFDRAGLAVEPMTCPPDAFNSGTDLVVLEPGAAHAASWTIGAC' A
#
# COMPACT_ATOMS: atom_id res chain seq x y z
N ALA A 1 1.17 1.28 13.13
CA ALA A 1 2.28 0.58 12.47
C ALA A 1 3.11 1.59 11.70
N VAL A 2 4.42 1.36 11.54
CA VAL A 2 5.20 2.07 10.52
C VAL A 2 4.83 1.48 9.16
N LEU A 3 4.69 2.31 8.14
CA LEU A 3 4.39 1.92 6.75
C LEU A 3 5.60 2.26 5.87
N PRO A 4 6.66 1.42 5.87
CA PRO A 4 7.92 1.76 5.22
C PRO A 4 7.87 1.62 3.69
N TRP A 5 6.81 1.00 3.17
CA TRP A 5 6.62 0.76 1.74
C TRP A 5 5.46 1.58 1.20
N VAL A 6 5.54 1.94 -0.08
CA VAL A 6 4.46 2.56 -0.82
C VAL A 6 4.32 1.90 -2.19
N GLN A 7 3.11 1.53 -2.56
CA GLN A 7 2.76 1.18 -3.94
C GLN A 7 2.13 2.39 -4.61
N VAL A 8 2.57 2.67 -5.84
CA VAL A 8 2.04 3.75 -6.66
C VAL A 8 1.52 3.17 -7.97
N HIS A 9 0.26 3.47 -8.28
CA HIS A 9 -0.36 3.07 -9.55
C HIS A 9 -0.89 4.29 -10.29
N THR A 10 -0.38 4.48 -11.52
CA THR A 10 -0.63 5.65 -12.38
C THR A 10 -1.89 5.55 -13.24
N ALA A 11 -2.69 4.49 -13.10
CA ALA A 11 -3.94 4.31 -13.84
C ALA A 11 -3.78 4.43 -15.37
N ASP A 12 -2.76 3.81 -15.94
CA ASP A 12 -2.58 3.74 -17.40
C ASP A 12 -3.73 2.91 -18.01
N ARG A 13 -4.52 3.51 -18.91
CA ARG A 13 -5.73 2.91 -19.48
C ARG A 13 -5.83 3.11 -20.99
N PRO A 14 -6.40 2.15 -21.73
CA PRO A 14 -6.55 2.26 -23.18
C PRO A 14 -7.55 3.35 -23.59
N GLU A 15 -8.51 3.71 -22.72
CA GLU A 15 -9.44 4.81 -22.97
C GLU A 15 -8.78 6.17 -22.68
N PRO A 16 -8.54 7.05 -23.67
CA PRO A 16 -7.77 8.27 -23.48
C PRO A 16 -8.33 9.23 -22.42
N ARG A 17 -9.65 9.17 -22.19
CA ARG A 17 -10.33 9.98 -21.15
C ARG A 17 -9.96 9.55 -19.73
N PHE A 18 -9.62 8.27 -19.54
CA PHE A 18 -9.34 7.70 -18.22
C PHE A 18 -7.85 7.42 -18.01
N ASP A 19 -7.05 7.46 -19.07
CA ASP A 19 -5.61 7.29 -19.01
C ASP A 19 -4.96 8.32 -18.08
N ARG A 20 -4.33 7.83 -17.01
CA ARG A 20 -3.61 8.63 -16.01
C ARG A 20 -4.43 9.76 -15.37
N ALA A 21 -5.76 9.62 -15.39
CA ALA A 21 -6.67 10.59 -14.79
C ALA A 21 -6.68 10.56 -13.26
N GLY A 22 -6.08 9.54 -12.65
CA GLY A 22 -5.95 9.38 -11.19
C GLY A 22 -4.64 8.72 -10.80
N LEU A 23 -4.31 8.80 -9.51
CA LEU A 23 -3.14 8.19 -8.90
C LEU A 23 -3.56 7.48 -7.62
N ALA A 24 -3.25 6.19 -7.51
CA ALA A 24 -3.33 5.49 -6.23
C ALA A 24 -1.98 5.59 -5.52
N VAL A 25 -2.02 5.97 -4.24
CA VAL A 25 -0.88 5.93 -3.32
C VAL A 25 -1.30 5.04 -2.16
N GLU A 26 -0.62 3.90 -2.02
CA GLU A 26 -1.00 2.84 -1.11
C GLU A 26 0.12 2.63 -0.09
N PRO A 27 0.00 3.19 1.13
CA PRO A 27 0.94 2.93 2.22
C PRO A 27 0.84 1.47 2.70
N MET A 28 1.97 0.77 2.77
CA MET A 28 2.01 -0.67 3.06
C MET A 28 2.95 -0.97 4.23
N THR A 29 2.62 -1.99 5.01
CA THR A 29 3.46 -2.49 6.11
C THR A 29 4.65 -3.33 5.63
N CYS A 30 4.59 -3.86 4.41
CA CYS A 30 5.57 -4.77 3.82
C CYS A 30 5.65 -4.56 2.29
N PRO A 31 6.70 -5.05 1.61
CA PRO A 31 6.80 -4.97 0.16
C PRO A 31 5.87 -5.96 -0.55
N PRO A 32 5.71 -5.83 -1.88
CA PRO A 32 5.13 -6.92 -2.67
C PRO A 32 5.90 -8.23 -2.43
N ASP A 33 5.19 -9.35 -2.53
CA ASP A 33 5.76 -10.70 -2.36
C ASP A 33 6.27 -11.03 -0.92
N ALA A 34 5.80 -10.30 0.10
CA ALA A 34 6.22 -10.51 1.49
C ALA A 34 5.92 -11.91 2.06
N PHE A 35 4.88 -12.60 1.58
CA PHE A 35 4.61 -13.98 2.01
C PHE A 35 5.68 -14.99 1.56
N ASN A 36 6.33 -14.74 0.42
CA ASN A 36 7.40 -15.60 -0.07
C ASN A 36 8.76 -15.14 0.45
N SER A 37 9.02 -13.83 0.44
CA SER A 37 10.32 -13.28 0.83
C SER A 37 10.51 -13.14 2.35
N GLY A 38 9.42 -13.10 3.13
CA GLY A 38 9.43 -12.79 4.56
C GLY A 38 9.82 -11.34 4.89
N THR A 39 10.12 -10.50 3.90
CA THR A 39 10.59 -9.12 4.14
C THR A 39 9.48 -8.29 4.77
N ASP A 40 9.75 -7.68 5.92
CA ASP A 40 8.82 -6.86 6.71
C ASP A 40 7.43 -7.47 6.94
N LEU A 41 7.31 -8.81 6.82
CA LEU A 41 6.05 -9.51 7.01
C LEU A 41 5.67 -9.49 8.50
N VAL A 42 4.53 -8.87 8.80
CA VAL A 42 3.97 -8.89 10.16
C VAL A 42 3.23 -10.20 10.39
N VAL A 43 3.76 -11.04 11.29
CA VAL A 43 3.11 -12.28 11.74
C VAL A 43 2.33 -12.00 13.02
N LEU A 44 1.06 -12.39 13.05
CA LEU A 44 0.20 -12.27 14.22
C LEU A 44 -0.03 -13.64 14.86
N GLU A 45 0.38 -13.76 16.12
CA GLU A 45 0.02 -14.91 16.95
C GLU A 45 -1.48 -14.90 17.28
N PRO A 46 -2.07 -16.04 17.69
CA PRO A 46 -3.47 -16.10 18.11
C PRO A 46 -3.80 -15.05 19.19
N GLY A 47 -4.80 -14.21 18.91
CA GLY A 47 -5.24 -13.13 19.79
C GLY A 47 -4.47 -11.81 19.63
N ALA A 48 -3.43 -11.76 18.79
CA ALA A 48 -2.73 -10.51 18.49
C ALA A 48 -3.49 -9.65 17.46
N ALA A 49 -3.22 -8.35 17.47
CA ALA A 49 -3.81 -7.38 16.55
C ALA A 49 -2.74 -6.43 15.98
N HIS A 50 -2.96 -5.95 14.76
CA HIS A 50 -2.14 -4.95 14.11
C HIS A 50 -3.01 -3.79 13.61
N ALA A 51 -2.58 -2.56 13.85
CA ALA A 51 -3.30 -1.37 13.43
C ALA A 51 -2.35 -0.39 12.73
N ALA A 52 -2.84 0.20 11.64
CA ALA A 52 -2.18 1.27 10.89
C ALA A 52 -3.17 2.40 10.65
N SER A 53 -2.67 3.63 10.62
CA SER A 53 -3.44 4.82 10.31
C SER A 53 -2.57 5.80 9.55
N TRP A 54 -3.20 6.58 8.68
CA TRP A 54 -2.59 7.67 7.93
C TRP A 54 -3.63 8.77 7.75
N THR A 55 -3.18 9.96 7.37
CA THR A 55 -4.05 11.09 7.08
C THR A 55 -3.81 11.55 5.65
N ILE A 56 -4.89 11.91 4.96
CA ILE A 56 -4.82 12.60 3.68
C ILE A 56 -5.16 14.05 3.96
N GLY A 57 -4.29 14.96 3.55
CA GLY A 57 -4.48 16.40 3.70
C GLY A 57 -4.17 17.11 2.39
N ALA A 58 -4.88 18.20 2.13
CA ALA A 58 -4.52 19.18 1.12
C ALA A 58 -3.99 20.42 1.83
N CYS A 59 -3.01 21.10 1.21
CA CYS A 59 -2.48 22.38 1.66
C CYS A 59 -3.14 23.55 0.92
#